data_AF-A0A7G9R009-F1
#
_entry.id   AF-A0A7G9R009-F1
#
_cell.length_a   1.000
_cell.length_b   1.000
_cell.length_c   1.000
_cell.angle_alpha   90.00
_cell.angle_beta   90.00
_cell.angle_gamma   90.00
#
_symmetry.space_group_name_H-M   'P 1'
#
loop_
_entity.id
_entity.type
_entity.pdbx_description
1 polymer ?
#
loop_
_entity_poly.entity_id
_entity_poly.type
_entity_poly.pdbx_seq_one_letter_code
_entity_poly.pdbx_strand_id
1 'polypeptide(L)'
;MFILLARTEARSALVWPMLLGALTLFTAPAYASTYASASARAAAVQHAGHDASTLLLYGVLPMPGTPAQMFVWEIGAYMVFLAGVAALLAAVRLTRGAEDSGAVELVRATGASAGTQLCAVVAWLFVVGSALGLTTAGALWARRASLAGFDTAGAMAYGATVALTYALVGVASVVLAQVAPTATGARRAGTLALAVWLALRAWGDLEDHPAATWLSPLGLRGLVRPFTDDRLAPVAAWLVALGALVGLALLLGARRDPGRGLIRARESLTRRLRVTTLTAFSTRLALTTTATWAGAVALGAGLFTAMGSGVIAAAQRGDLEEGFLADQLRSVDPAAAYLGYVARVVGVVVAVFVVLGVQAAAADERAGTVEHVRATGCSPSAPLRGRGVVAAGGALVVLAVSGCAAAVVARVGLEVNGAVSIAMRTVVCQWPASVALGGAAMLLVGCSVRCAPLAWLPLGLSALATMLGGLLRIPEPVARLSVFGHAPDGWQLSELAPSAVLLAVGLGLGTLGLAAVSRRDASTG
;
A
#
# COMPACT_ATOMS: atom_id res chain seq x y z
N MET A 1 -23.53 17.69 12.95
CA MET A 1 -22.83 16.75 12.06
C MET A 1 -21.31 16.82 12.18
N PHE A 2 -20.66 17.95 11.88
CA PHE A 2 -19.20 18.05 11.94
C PHE A 2 -18.62 17.67 13.32
N ILE A 3 -19.23 18.15 14.40
CA ILE A 3 -18.84 17.79 15.78
C ILE A 3 -18.97 16.27 16.04
N LEU A 4 -19.98 15.62 15.46
CA LEU A 4 -20.16 14.17 15.59
C LEU A 4 -19.00 13.43 14.92
N LEU A 5 -18.70 13.78 13.67
CA LEU A 5 -17.55 13.23 12.94
C LEU A 5 -16.24 13.47 13.68
N ALA A 6 -16.04 14.67 14.22
CA ALA A 6 -14.85 14.97 15.00
C ALA A 6 -14.72 14.07 16.22
N ARG A 7 -15.83 13.81 16.94
CA ARG A 7 -15.80 12.92 18.11
C ARG A 7 -15.57 11.45 17.77
N THR A 8 -16.15 10.96 16.67
CA THR A 8 -16.04 9.54 16.29
C THR A 8 -14.74 9.24 15.54
N GLU A 9 -14.27 10.16 14.71
CA GLU A 9 -13.17 9.92 13.77
C GLU A 9 -11.83 10.55 14.20
N ALA A 10 -11.78 11.44 15.20
CA ALA A 10 -10.54 12.16 15.54
C ALA A 10 -9.35 11.22 15.80
N ARG A 11 -9.56 10.13 16.54
CA ARG A 11 -8.48 9.17 16.83
C ARG A 11 -7.95 8.52 15.56
N SER A 12 -8.84 8.04 14.69
CA SER A 12 -8.45 7.42 13.42
C SER A 12 -7.87 8.42 12.43
N ALA A 13 -8.32 9.67 12.47
CA ALA A 13 -7.85 10.75 11.63
C ALA A 13 -6.44 11.24 11.98
N LEU A 14 -6.00 11.07 13.23
CA LEU A 14 -4.63 11.41 13.67
C LEU A 14 -3.57 10.40 13.21
N VAL A 15 -3.97 9.15 12.94
CA VAL A 15 -3.03 8.08 12.59
C VAL A 15 -2.23 8.43 11.33
N TRP A 16 -2.90 8.90 10.27
CA TRP A 16 -2.24 9.22 9.00
C TRP A 16 -1.28 10.42 9.11
N PRO A 17 -1.70 11.60 9.64
CA PRO A 17 -0.79 12.73 9.87
C PRO A 17 0.41 12.40 10.75
N MET A 18 0.22 11.58 11.79
CA MET A 18 1.32 11.16 12.67
C MET A 18 2.27 10.18 11.98
N LEU A 19 1.74 9.14 11.33
CA LEU A 19 2.53 8.14 10.64
C LEU A 19 3.36 8.74 9.49
N LEU A 20 2.70 9.52 8.63
CA LEU A 20 3.33 10.14 7.48
C LEU A 20 4.24 11.32 7.88
N GLY A 21 3.87 12.07 8.92
CA GLY A 21 4.73 13.08 9.52
C GLY A 21 6.00 12.49 10.15
N ALA A 22 5.88 11.36 10.86
CA ALA A 22 7.02 10.62 11.40
C ALA A 22 7.92 10.07 10.29
N LEU A 23 7.33 9.46 9.25
CA LEU A 23 8.06 9.00 8.07
C LEU A 23 8.90 10.13 7.48
N THR A 24 8.31 11.31 7.27
CA THR A 24 8.98 12.52 6.78
C THR A 24 10.12 12.96 7.70
N LEU A 25 9.87 13.02 9.01
CA LEU A 25 10.84 13.49 10.00
C LEU A 25 12.07 12.59 10.15
N PHE A 26 11.88 11.27 10.05
CA PHE A 26 12.92 10.27 10.29
C PHE A 26 13.70 9.89 9.04
N THR A 27 13.13 10.03 7.84
CA THR A 27 13.81 9.68 6.59
C THR A 27 14.62 10.83 6.00
N ALA A 28 14.23 12.09 6.24
CA ALA A 28 14.95 13.26 5.73
C ALA A 28 16.46 13.29 6.04
N PRO A 29 16.94 12.95 7.26
CA PRO A 29 18.37 12.91 7.56
C PRO A 29 19.15 11.87 6.76
N ALA A 30 18.52 10.75 6.39
CA ALA A 30 19.20 9.65 5.69
C ALA A 30 19.73 10.11 4.32
N TYR A 31 19.00 10.95 3.60
CA TYR A 31 19.44 11.48 2.30
C TYR A 31 20.66 12.40 2.43
N ALA A 32 20.77 13.16 3.53
CA ALA A 32 21.91 14.02 3.76
C ALA A 32 23.18 13.21 4.11
N SER A 33 23.03 12.10 4.84
CA SER A 33 24.16 11.21 5.16
C SER A 33 24.58 10.34 3.99
N THR A 34 23.62 9.78 3.24
CA THR A 34 23.89 8.87 2.12
C THR A 34 24.45 9.60 0.91
N TYR A 35 23.95 10.81 0.61
CA TYR A 35 24.41 11.61 -0.53
C TYR A 35 25.19 12.84 -0.05
N ALA A 36 26.26 12.61 0.72
CA ALA A 36 27.07 13.69 1.29
C ALA A 36 27.93 14.40 0.22
N SER A 37 28.50 13.67 -0.73
CA SER A 37 29.41 14.19 -1.76
C SER A 37 28.66 14.70 -3.00
N ALA A 38 29.23 15.69 -3.71
CA ALA A 38 28.66 16.20 -4.95
C ALA A 38 28.73 15.17 -6.09
N SER A 39 29.76 14.32 -6.10
CA SER A 39 29.92 13.22 -7.06
C SER A 39 28.84 12.15 -6.87
N ALA A 40 28.54 11.74 -5.63
CA ALA A 40 27.46 10.80 -5.34
C ALA A 40 26.09 11.34 -5.78
N ARG A 41 25.85 12.65 -5.59
CA ARG A 41 24.62 13.30 -6.05
C ARG A 41 24.50 13.31 -7.57
N ALA A 42 25.57 13.70 -8.27
CA ALA A 42 25.59 13.70 -9.73
C ALA A 42 25.37 12.29 -10.31
N ALA A 43 26.02 11.28 -9.72
CA ALA A 43 25.81 9.88 -10.09
C ALA A 43 24.35 9.46 -9.85
N ALA A 44 23.76 9.78 -8.71
CA ALA A 44 22.36 9.46 -8.41
C ALA A 44 21.40 10.11 -9.41
N VAL A 45 21.61 11.38 -9.78
CA VAL A 45 20.81 12.06 -10.82
C VAL A 45 20.94 11.37 -12.18
N GLN A 46 22.16 10.99 -12.56
CA GLN A 46 22.38 10.29 -13.82
C GLN A 46 21.68 8.91 -13.85
N HIS A 47 21.81 8.13 -12.78
CA HIS A 47 21.14 6.83 -12.67
C HIS A 47 19.62 6.96 -12.68
N ALA A 48 19.08 7.91 -11.91
CA ALA A 48 17.65 8.20 -11.85
C ALA A 48 17.07 8.63 -13.21
N GLY A 49 17.84 9.40 -14.00
CA GLY A 49 17.41 9.87 -15.32
C GLY A 49 17.47 8.81 -16.42
N HIS A 50 18.30 7.78 -16.27
CA HIS A 50 18.47 6.74 -17.30
C HIS A 50 17.59 5.50 -17.07
N ASP A 51 17.05 5.31 -15.87
CA ASP A 51 16.16 4.20 -15.56
C ASP A 51 14.67 4.59 -15.69
N ALA A 52 14.02 4.08 -16.73
CA ALA A 52 12.60 4.29 -17.00
C ALA A 52 11.69 3.87 -15.81
N SER A 53 12.11 2.89 -15.02
CA SER A 53 11.37 2.39 -13.86
C SER A 53 11.33 3.43 -12.75
N THR A 54 12.49 4.04 -12.50
CA THR A 54 12.67 5.11 -11.53
C THR A 54 11.91 6.37 -11.98
N LEU A 55 11.96 6.74 -13.27
CA LEU A 55 11.15 7.83 -13.83
C LEU A 55 9.64 7.57 -13.68
N LEU A 56 9.19 6.34 -13.94
CA LEU A 56 7.79 5.95 -13.80
C LEU A 56 7.30 6.00 -12.34
N LEU A 57 8.16 5.72 -11.37
CA LEU A 57 7.79 5.69 -9.96
C LEU A 57 7.94 7.05 -9.27
N TYR A 58 9.05 7.74 -9.52
CA TYR A 58 9.46 8.96 -8.80
C TYR A 58 9.45 10.22 -9.67
N GLY A 59 9.44 10.08 -11.00
CA GLY A 59 9.57 11.21 -11.93
C GLY A 59 11.02 11.67 -12.10
N VAL A 60 11.20 12.85 -12.67
CA VAL A 60 12.53 13.41 -12.94
C VAL A 60 13.16 13.97 -11.66
N LEU A 61 14.38 13.52 -11.33
CA LEU A 61 15.17 14.08 -10.23
C LEU A 61 15.84 15.38 -10.71
N PRO A 62 15.54 16.55 -10.12
CA PRO A 62 16.13 17.81 -10.58
C PRO A 62 17.62 17.93 -10.20
N MET A 63 18.38 18.58 -11.07
CA MET A 63 19.74 19.06 -10.75
C MET A 63 19.68 20.21 -9.73
N PRO A 64 20.66 20.35 -8.81
CA PRO A 64 21.87 19.53 -8.66
C PRO A 64 21.69 18.26 -7.82
N GLY A 65 20.46 17.85 -7.49
CA GLY A 65 20.20 16.69 -6.64
C GLY A 65 20.54 16.95 -5.17
N THR A 66 20.12 18.09 -4.62
CA THR A 66 20.31 18.37 -3.19
C THR A 66 19.61 17.32 -2.32
N PRO A 67 20.04 17.10 -1.06
CA PRO A 67 19.39 16.12 -0.17
C PRO A 67 17.87 16.35 -0.04
N ALA A 68 17.41 17.59 -0.03
CA ALA A 68 15.98 17.93 0.00
C ALA A 68 15.28 17.57 -1.32
N GLN A 69 15.91 17.82 -2.47
CA GLN A 69 15.38 17.42 -3.78
C GLN A 69 15.26 15.90 -3.90
N MET A 70 16.28 15.15 -3.47
CA MET A 70 16.26 13.68 -3.46
C MET A 70 15.17 13.13 -2.52
N PHE A 71 15.05 13.72 -1.33
CA PHE A 71 13.99 13.39 -0.39
C PHE A 71 12.60 13.60 -1.02
N VAL A 72 12.35 14.77 -1.63
CA VAL A 72 11.05 15.05 -2.26
C VAL A 72 10.82 14.17 -3.48
N TRP A 73 11.87 13.84 -4.23
CA TRP A 73 11.80 12.98 -5.39
C TRP A 73 11.37 11.56 -5.04
N GLU A 74 11.94 10.95 -4.00
CA GLU A 74 11.61 9.59 -3.59
C GLU A 74 10.47 9.56 -2.56
N ILE A 75 10.71 10.08 -1.35
CA ILE A 75 9.72 10.07 -0.26
C ILE A 75 8.50 10.91 -0.61
N GLY A 76 8.68 12.04 -1.30
CA GLY A 76 7.55 12.85 -1.74
C GLY A 76 6.63 12.13 -2.73
N ALA A 77 7.14 11.22 -3.59
CA ALA A 77 6.31 10.42 -4.48
C ALA A 77 5.41 9.44 -3.70
N TYR A 78 6.00 8.73 -2.74
CA TYR A 78 5.25 7.86 -1.83
C TYR A 78 4.25 8.66 -1.01
N MET A 79 4.63 9.85 -0.58
CA MET A 79 3.79 10.69 0.27
C MET A 79 2.50 11.11 -0.42
N VAL A 80 2.58 11.64 -1.65
CA VAL A 80 1.38 12.06 -2.39
C VAL A 80 0.50 10.87 -2.76
N PHE A 81 1.10 9.71 -3.05
CA PHE A 81 0.35 8.47 -3.32
C PHE A 81 -0.37 7.94 -2.08
N LEU A 82 0.33 7.81 -0.95
CA LEU A 82 -0.25 7.35 0.31
C LEU A 82 -1.30 8.31 0.85
N ALA A 83 -1.07 9.63 0.73
CA ALA A 83 -2.06 10.65 1.06
C ALA A 83 -3.32 10.48 0.20
N GLY A 84 -3.17 10.23 -1.10
CA GLY A 84 -4.28 9.92 -2.00
C GLY A 84 -5.06 8.67 -1.59
N VAL A 85 -4.37 7.56 -1.30
CA VAL A 85 -5.01 6.31 -0.82
C VAL A 85 -5.76 6.55 0.50
N ALA A 86 -5.14 7.25 1.45
CA ALA A 86 -5.75 7.59 2.73
C ALA A 86 -7.01 8.44 2.54
N ALA A 87 -6.95 9.46 1.66
CA ALA A 87 -8.08 10.32 1.34
C ALA A 87 -9.23 9.55 0.68
N LEU A 88 -8.92 8.67 -0.28
CA LEU A 88 -9.89 7.80 -0.94
C LEU A 88 -10.63 6.92 0.08
N LEU A 89 -9.88 6.20 0.92
CA LEU A 89 -10.47 5.29 1.90
C LEU A 89 -11.31 6.03 2.94
N ALA A 90 -10.84 7.19 3.42
CA ALA A 90 -11.59 8.04 4.33
C ALA A 90 -12.87 8.58 3.68
N ALA A 91 -12.77 9.14 2.47
CA ALA A 91 -13.90 9.70 1.73
C ALA A 91 -15.00 8.65 1.51
N VAL A 92 -14.64 7.45 1.06
CA VAL A 92 -15.64 6.38 0.83
C VAL A 92 -16.23 5.88 2.14
N ARG A 93 -15.42 5.72 3.20
CA ARG A 93 -15.92 5.31 4.53
C ARG A 93 -16.95 6.29 5.07
N LEU A 94 -16.65 7.59 5.00
CA LEU A 94 -17.47 8.66 5.57
C LEU A 94 -18.70 9.01 4.73
N THR A 95 -18.73 8.57 3.47
CA THR A 95 -19.89 8.74 2.58
C THR A 95 -20.63 7.41 2.38
N ARG A 96 -20.30 6.66 1.32
CA ARG A 96 -21.03 5.45 0.93
C ARG A 96 -20.92 4.33 1.96
N GLY A 97 -19.81 4.24 2.69
CA GLY A 97 -19.67 3.29 3.79
C GLY A 97 -20.64 3.57 4.93
N ALA A 98 -20.79 4.84 5.31
CA ALA A 98 -21.75 5.26 6.32
C ALA A 98 -23.20 5.00 5.85
N GLU A 99 -23.49 5.21 4.56
CA GLU A 99 -24.82 4.87 3.99
C GLU A 99 -25.09 3.37 4.01
N ASP A 100 -24.16 2.56 3.50
CA ASP A 100 -24.29 1.10 3.44
C ASP A 100 -24.41 0.46 4.84
N SER A 101 -23.89 1.13 5.89
CA SER A 101 -24.00 0.69 7.28
C SER A 101 -25.32 1.08 7.98
N GLY A 102 -26.18 1.87 7.33
CA GLY A 102 -27.41 2.41 7.94
C GLY A 102 -27.18 3.57 8.91
N ALA A 103 -25.93 3.91 9.26
CA ALA A 103 -25.62 5.02 10.17
C ALA A 103 -26.19 6.37 9.70
N VAL A 104 -26.29 6.55 8.38
CA VAL A 104 -26.83 7.77 7.77
C VAL A 104 -28.33 7.93 8.03
N GLU A 105 -29.09 6.84 8.13
CA GLU A 105 -30.53 6.88 8.39
C GLU A 105 -30.83 7.39 9.81
N LEU A 106 -30.05 6.92 10.79
CA LEU A 106 -30.12 7.40 12.18
C LEU A 106 -29.85 8.91 12.27
N VAL A 107 -28.87 9.40 11.53
CA VAL A 107 -28.56 10.83 11.53
C VAL A 107 -29.64 11.64 10.81
N ARG A 108 -30.21 11.12 9.73
CA ARG A 108 -31.33 11.79 9.02
C ARG A 108 -32.60 11.84 9.85
N ALA A 109 -32.84 10.85 10.73
CA ALA A 109 -33.94 10.89 11.68
C ALA A 109 -33.87 12.09 12.64
N THR A 110 -32.70 12.71 12.82
CA THR A 110 -32.53 13.95 13.61
C THR A 110 -32.90 15.23 12.85
N GLY A 111 -33.35 15.14 11.60
CA GLY A 111 -33.68 16.28 10.73
C GLY A 111 -32.49 16.81 9.91
N ALA A 112 -31.32 16.16 9.95
CA ALA A 112 -30.16 16.57 9.18
C ALA A 112 -30.34 16.30 7.67
N SER A 113 -30.09 17.31 6.84
CA SER A 113 -30.16 17.16 5.39
C SER A 113 -28.97 16.39 4.80
N ALA A 114 -29.16 15.78 3.62
CA ALA A 114 -28.08 15.11 2.89
C ALA A 114 -26.92 16.08 2.55
N GLY A 115 -27.24 17.33 2.20
CA GLY A 115 -26.23 18.36 1.93
C GLY A 115 -25.40 18.70 3.17
N THR A 116 -26.04 18.82 4.34
CA THR A 116 -25.33 19.07 5.61
C THR A 116 -24.34 17.95 5.94
N GLN A 117 -24.71 16.70 5.66
CA GLN A 117 -23.81 15.57 5.85
C GLN A 117 -22.61 15.63 4.91
N LEU A 118 -22.86 15.87 3.62
CA LEU A 118 -21.81 15.91 2.60
C LEU A 118 -20.83 17.06 2.85
N CYS A 119 -21.33 18.26 3.20
CA CYS A 119 -20.51 19.39 3.61
C CYS A 119 -19.65 19.06 4.84
N ALA A 120 -20.20 18.35 5.83
CA ALA A 120 -19.44 17.95 7.01
C ALA A 120 -18.31 16.96 6.69
N VAL A 121 -18.53 16.02 5.77
CA VAL A 121 -17.49 15.09 5.31
C VAL A 121 -16.40 15.83 4.55
N VAL A 122 -16.77 16.72 3.62
CA VAL A 122 -15.82 17.54 2.86
C VAL A 122 -14.99 18.42 3.81
N ALA A 123 -15.63 19.11 4.76
CA ALA A 123 -14.94 19.90 5.78
C ALA A 123 -14.00 19.05 6.63
N TRP A 124 -14.41 17.82 7.00
CA TRP A 124 -13.55 16.90 7.74
C TRP A 124 -12.32 16.47 6.94
N LEU A 125 -12.48 16.14 5.66
CA LEU A 125 -11.36 15.83 4.77
C LEU A 125 -10.38 17.00 4.67
N PHE A 126 -10.87 18.25 4.65
CA PHE A 126 -10.01 19.43 4.68
C PHE A 126 -9.23 19.58 5.99
N VAL A 127 -9.86 19.30 7.13
CA VAL A 127 -9.15 19.33 8.43
C VAL A 127 -8.04 18.28 8.47
N VAL A 128 -8.33 17.05 8.05
CA VAL A 128 -7.33 15.97 8.04
C VAL A 128 -6.22 16.24 7.03
N GLY A 129 -6.55 16.71 5.83
CA GLY A 129 -5.57 17.09 4.81
C GLY A 129 -4.68 18.25 5.27
N SER A 130 -5.26 19.26 5.92
CA SER A 130 -4.50 20.39 6.49
C SER A 130 -3.58 19.93 7.62
N ALA A 131 -4.07 19.07 8.52
CA ALA A 131 -3.25 18.49 9.58
C ALA A 131 -2.07 17.70 8.99
N LEU A 132 -2.30 16.88 7.95
CA LEU A 132 -1.25 16.16 7.24
C LEU A 132 -0.23 17.09 6.58
N GLY A 133 -0.68 18.16 5.92
CA GLY A 133 0.23 19.16 5.33
C GLY A 133 1.05 19.90 6.38
N LEU A 134 0.43 20.30 7.50
CA LEU A 134 1.10 20.99 8.60
C LEU A 134 2.10 20.10 9.34
N THR A 135 1.77 18.83 9.61
CA THR A 135 2.70 17.92 10.28
C THR A 135 3.93 17.65 9.42
N THR A 136 3.76 17.57 8.10
CA THR A 136 4.84 17.23 7.17
C THR A 136 5.70 18.44 6.83
N ALA A 137 5.09 19.61 6.63
CA ALA A 137 5.81 20.88 6.57
C ALA A 137 6.57 21.14 7.88
N GLY A 138 5.94 20.94 9.03
CA GLY A 138 6.56 21.10 10.34
C GLY A 138 7.74 20.15 10.56
N ALA A 139 7.62 18.90 10.13
CA ALA A 139 8.69 17.91 10.20
C ALA A 139 9.93 18.34 9.40
N LEU A 140 9.77 18.83 8.17
CA LEU A 140 10.89 19.31 7.35
C LEU A 140 11.42 20.65 7.83
N TRP A 141 10.54 21.56 8.24
CA TRP A 141 10.92 22.85 8.80
C TRP A 141 11.78 22.69 10.05
N ALA A 142 11.48 21.72 10.92
CA ALA A 142 12.29 21.40 12.09
C ALA A 142 13.72 20.93 11.74
N ARG A 143 13.93 20.39 10.53
CA ARG A 143 15.23 19.90 10.06
C ARG A 143 16.07 20.95 9.32
N ARG A 144 15.49 22.09 8.95
CA ARG A 144 16.15 23.14 8.13
C ARG A 144 17.48 23.65 8.70
N ALA A 145 17.59 23.74 10.03
CA ALA A 145 18.81 24.21 10.68
C ALA A 145 19.92 23.15 10.72
N SER A 146 19.55 21.87 10.65
CA SER A 146 20.47 20.73 10.77
C SER A 146 20.87 20.12 9.42
N LEU A 147 20.06 20.30 8.36
CA LEU A 147 20.25 19.66 7.07
C LEU A 147 20.35 20.71 5.96
N ALA A 148 21.45 20.68 5.20
CA ALA A 148 21.64 21.56 4.06
C ALA A 148 20.63 21.26 2.94
N GLY A 149 20.14 22.31 2.27
CA GLY A 149 19.15 22.22 1.19
C GLY A 149 17.69 22.25 1.66
N PHE A 150 17.43 22.23 2.97
CA PHE A 150 16.09 22.40 3.52
C PHE A 150 15.88 23.86 3.95
N ASP A 151 14.84 24.48 3.41
CA ASP A 151 14.46 25.85 3.72
C ASP A 151 12.98 25.95 4.14
N THR A 152 12.54 27.15 4.52
CA THR A 152 11.15 27.34 5.00
C THR A 152 10.16 27.34 3.84
N ALA A 153 10.52 27.91 2.68
CA ALA A 153 9.62 27.98 1.54
C ALA A 153 9.35 26.58 0.98
N GLY A 154 10.40 25.77 0.79
CA GLY A 154 10.27 24.38 0.34
C GLY A 154 9.48 23.50 1.31
N ALA A 155 9.67 23.66 2.63
CA ALA A 155 8.90 22.92 3.63
C ALA A 155 7.40 23.25 3.56
N MET A 156 7.04 24.54 3.40
CA MET A 156 5.65 24.95 3.26
C MET A 156 5.05 24.51 1.91
N ALA A 157 5.81 24.62 0.81
CA ALA A 157 5.40 24.16 -0.51
C ALA A 157 5.16 22.64 -0.52
N TYR A 158 5.99 21.87 0.17
CA TYR A 158 5.82 20.43 0.35
C TYR A 158 4.53 20.11 1.12
N GLY A 159 4.31 20.72 2.27
CA GLY A 159 3.09 20.50 3.06
C GLY A 159 1.82 20.92 2.31
N ALA A 160 1.86 22.04 1.57
CA ALA A 160 0.75 22.48 0.72
C ALA A 160 0.45 21.47 -0.39
N THR A 161 1.49 20.92 -1.03
CA THR A 161 1.36 19.87 -2.05
C THR A 161 0.67 18.63 -1.47
N VAL A 162 1.13 18.13 -0.31
CA VAL A 162 0.56 16.94 0.33
C VAL A 162 -0.90 17.17 0.75
N ALA A 163 -1.19 18.32 1.38
CA ALA A 163 -2.54 18.69 1.80
C ALA A 163 -3.51 18.80 0.61
N LEU A 164 -3.08 19.47 -0.47
CA LEU A 164 -3.93 19.67 -1.63
C LEU A 164 -4.14 18.38 -2.41
N THR A 165 -3.12 17.53 -2.57
CA THR A 165 -3.31 16.19 -3.16
C THR A 165 -4.29 15.35 -2.34
N TYR A 166 -4.18 15.35 -1.01
CA TYR A 166 -5.14 14.66 -0.13
C TYR A 166 -6.56 15.18 -0.36
N ALA A 167 -6.75 16.50 -0.37
CA ALA A 167 -8.07 17.11 -0.56
C ALA A 167 -8.66 16.79 -1.95
N LEU A 168 -7.86 16.91 -3.03
CA LEU A 168 -8.29 16.62 -4.40
C LEU A 168 -8.74 15.18 -4.56
N VAL A 169 -7.92 14.22 -4.12
CA VAL A 169 -8.26 12.79 -4.20
C VAL A 169 -9.45 12.48 -3.31
N GLY A 170 -9.52 13.06 -2.11
CA GLY A 170 -10.63 12.89 -1.18
C GLY A 170 -11.95 13.36 -1.77
N VAL A 171 -12.03 14.58 -2.29
CA VAL A 171 -13.25 15.15 -2.89
C VAL A 171 -13.61 14.42 -4.20
N ALA A 172 -12.64 14.08 -5.04
CA ALA A 172 -12.90 13.26 -6.22
C ALA A 172 -13.48 11.88 -5.83
N SER A 173 -13.01 11.29 -4.73
CA SER A 173 -13.54 10.04 -4.20
C SER A 173 -14.96 10.21 -3.62
N VAL A 174 -15.27 11.38 -3.04
CA VAL A 174 -16.65 11.74 -2.65
C VAL A 174 -17.57 11.80 -3.86
N VAL A 175 -17.12 12.40 -4.98
CA VAL A 175 -17.87 12.41 -6.26
C VAL A 175 -18.15 10.99 -6.73
N LEU A 176 -17.12 10.14 -6.77
CA LEU A 176 -17.26 8.73 -7.16
C LEU A 176 -18.20 7.96 -6.21
N ALA A 177 -18.19 8.29 -4.92
CA ALA A 177 -19.09 7.70 -3.94
C ALA A 177 -20.56 8.10 -4.14
N GLN A 178 -20.86 9.26 -4.74
CA GLN A 178 -22.24 9.61 -5.14
C GLN A 178 -22.70 8.80 -6.36
N VAL A 179 -21.78 8.45 -7.25
CA VAL A 179 -22.09 7.72 -8.49
C VAL A 179 -22.24 6.22 -8.22
N ALA A 180 -21.37 5.65 -7.39
CA ALA A 180 -21.28 4.21 -7.18
C ALA A 180 -22.45 3.64 -6.36
N PRO A 181 -22.91 2.42 -6.66
CA PRO A 181 -24.01 1.78 -5.94
C PRO A 181 -23.63 1.20 -4.58
N THR A 182 -22.35 1.00 -4.30
CA THR A 182 -21.87 0.41 -3.04
C THR A 182 -20.53 1.02 -2.66
N ALA A 183 -20.18 0.98 -1.37
CA ALA A 183 -18.88 1.43 -0.87
C ALA A 183 -17.73 0.63 -1.50
N THR A 184 -17.96 -0.64 -1.81
CA THR A 184 -16.99 -1.48 -2.54
C THR A 184 -16.84 -1.02 -3.99
N GLY A 185 -17.94 -0.67 -4.68
CA GLY A 185 -17.90 -0.07 -6.01
C GLY A 185 -17.16 1.27 -6.02
N ALA A 186 -17.44 2.14 -5.05
CA ALA A 186 -16.79 3.44 -4.90
C ALA A 186 -15.28 3.30 -4.67
N ARG A 187 -14.87 2.38 -3.78
CA ARG A 187 -13.44 2.05 -3.56
C ARG A 187 -12.77 1.59 -4.85
N ARG A 188 -13.38 0.66 -5.58
CA ARG A 188 -12.82 0.16 -6.86
C ARG A 188 -12.67 1.28 -7.89
N ALA A 189 -13.68 2.12 -8.04
CA ALA A 189 -13.64 3.26 -8.95
C ALA A 189 -12.54 4.26 -8.55
N GLY A 190 -12.40 4.55 -7.26
CA GLY A 190 -11.36 5.44 -6.75
C GLY A 190 -9.95 4.86 -6.88
N THR A 191 -9.77 3.55 -6.67
CA THR A 191 -8.49 2.87 -6.92
C THR A 191 -8.12 2.92 -8.40
N LEU A 192 -9.09 2.72 -9.30
CA LEU A 192 -8.87 2.88 -10.74
C LEU A 192 -8.49 4.32 -11.08
N ALA A 193 -9.16 5.33 -10.50
CA ALA A 193 -8.83 6.73 -10.70
C ALA A 193 -7.40 7.05 -10.24
N LEU A 194 -6.97 6.55 -9.07
CA LEU A 194 -5.58 6.67 -8.60
C LEU A 194 -4.58 6.05 -9.59
N ALA A 195 -4.88 4.86 -10.13
CA ALA A 195 -4.02 4.22 -11.11
C ALA A 195 -3.93 5.03 -12.42
N VAL A 196 -5.06 5.57 -12.89
CA VAL A 196 -5.10 6.45 -14.07
C VAL A 196 -4.32 7.74 -13.83
N TRP A 197 -4.46 8.38 -12.67
CA TRP A 197 -3.68 9.58 -12.33
C TRP A 197 -2.19 9.29 -12.23
N LEU A 198 -1.80 8.13 -11.70
CA LEU A 198 -0.40 7.72 -11.68
C LEU A 198 0.14 7.51 -13.10
N ALA A 199 -0.65 6.87 -13.98
CA ALA A 199 -0.29 6.67 -15.38
C ALA A 199 -0.18 8.00 -16.15
N LEU A 200 -1.12 8.93 -15.96
CA LEU A 200 -1.07 10.26 -16.57
C LEU A 200 0.16 11.05 -16.11
N ARG A 201 0.51 10.96 -14.82
CA ARG A 201 1.73 11.56 -14.28
C ARG A 201 2.98 10.93 -14.89
N ALA A 202 3.05 9.61 -14.95
CA ALA A 202 4.19 8.91 -15.54
C ALA A 202 4.35 9.20 -17.02
N TRP A 203 3.25 9.24 -17.79
CA TRP A 203 3.25 9.64 -19.18
C TRP A 203 3.76 11.08 -19.35
N GLY A 204 3.24 12.03 -18.56
CA GLY A 204 3.70 13.41 -18.60
C GLY A 204 5.19 13.57 -18.34
N ASP A 205 5.77 12.75 -17.47
CA ASP A 205 7.20 12.78 -17.15
C ASP A 205 8.09 12.02 -18.17
N LEU A 206 7.54 11.04 -18.91
CA LEU A 206 8.29 10.25 -19.90
C LEU A 206 8.31 10.88 -21.30
N GLU A 207 7.22 11.54 -21.70
CA GLU A 207 7.08 12.11 -23.04
C GLU A 207 7.16 13.65 -23.05
N ASP A 208 7.57 14.26 -21.93
CA ASP A 208 7.61 15.72 -21.74
C ASP A 208 6.27 16.40 -22.13
N HIS A 209 5.16 15.78 -21.77
CA HIS A 209 3.81 16.24 -22.14
C HIS A 209 3.14 16.94 -20.94
N PRO A 210 3.37 18.25 -20.73
CA PRO A 210 3.00 18.94 -19.48
C PRO A 210 1.49 18.88 -19.20
N ALA A 211 0.65 18.86 -20.24
CA ALA A 211 -0.79 18.75 -20.09
C ALA A 211 -1.23 17.47 -19.36
N ALA A 212 -0.50 16.35 -19.51
CA ALA A 212 -0.83 15.10 -18.83
C ALA A 212 -0.54 15.19 -17.32
N THR A 213 0.56 15.82 -16.93
CA THR A 213 0.91 16.09 -15.52
C THR A 213 -0.12 17.00 -14.85
N TRP A 214 -0.67 17.97 -15.57
CA TRP A 214 -1.75 18.86 -15.10
C TRP A 214 -3.10 18.16 -14.90
N LEU A 215 -3.33 16.99 -15.49
CA LEU A 215 -4.57 16.21 -15.28
C LEU A 215 -4.49 15.28 -14.05
N SER A 216 -3.31 15.14 -13.46
CA SER A 216 -3.07 14.24 -12.33
C SER A 216 -2.90 15.00 -11.01
N PRO A 217 -3.75 14.76 -10.00
CA PRO A 217 -3.52 15.25 -8.63
C PRO A 217 -2.19 14.78 -8.03
N LEU A 218 -1.64 13.66 -8.51
CA LEU A 218 -0.33 13.13 -8.12
C LEU A 218 0.82 13.88 -8.82
N GLY A 219 0.55 14.50 -9.98
CA GLY A 219 1.47 15.38 -10.71
C GLY A 219 1.71 16.72 -10.04
N LEU A 220 0.88 17.12 -9.07
CA LEU A 220 1.02 18.40 -8.36
C LEU A 220 2.42 18.59 -7.76
N ARG A 221 3.04 17.53 -7.23
CA ARG A 221 4.41 17.56 -6.71
C ARG A 221 5.43 17.98 -7.78
N GLY A 222 5.30 17.46 -9.00
CA GLY A 222 6.15 17.82 -10.14
C GLY A 222 5.91 19.24 -10.65
N LEU A 223 4.70 19.77 -10.47
CA LEU A 223 4.36 21.15 -10.85
C LEU A 223 4.85 22.19 -9.83
N VAL A 224 4.68 21.90 -8.53
CA VAL A 224 5.10 22.79 -7.43
C VAL A 224 6.62 22.76 -7.25
N ARG A 225 7.26 21.61 -7.45
CA ARG A 225 8.70 21.38 -7.27
C ARG A 225 9.24 21.90 -5.91
N PRO A 226 8.76 21.35 -4.77
CA PRO A 226 9.23 21.77 -3.44
C PRO A 226 10.76 21.63 -3.29
N PHE A 227 11.41 22.60 -2.65
CA PHE A 227 12.87 22.73 -2.48
C PHE A 227 13.65 22.86 -3.80
N THR A 228 12.96 23.22 -4.89
CA THR A 228 13.60 23.53 -6.19
C THR A 228 13.17 24.90 -6.66
N ASP A 229 11.88 25.05 -6.99
CA ASP A 229 11.33 26.32 -7.50
C ASP A 229 10.17 26.85 -6.62
N ASP A 230 9.60 26.01 -5.74
CA ASP A 230 8.49 26.33 -4.84
C ASP A 230 7.32 27.07 -5.50
N ARG A 231 6.94 26.60 -6.70
CA ARG A 231 5.91 27.24 -7.52
C ARG A 231 4.55 27.09 -6.87
N LEU A 232 3.99 28.18 -6.35
CA LEU A 232 2.64 28.18 -5.76
C LEU A 232 1.52 28.42 -6.77
N ALA A 233 1.83 28.84 -8.00
CA ALA A 233 0.81 29.06 -9.04
C ALA A 233 -0.02 27.78 -9.35
N PRO A 234 0.57 26.57 -9.45
CA PRO A 234 -0.20 25.33 -9.57
C PRO A 234 -1.14 25.07 -8.39
N VAL A 235 -0.76 25.46 -7.17
CA VAL A 235 -1.62 25.32 -5.98
C VAL A 235 -2.89 26.15 -6.16
N ALA A 236 -2.75 27.41 -6.60
CA ALA A 236 -3.90 28.28 -6.86
C ALA A 236 -4.84 27.73 -7.94
N ALA A 237 -4.28 27.22 -9.06
CA ALA A 237 -5.08 26.62 -10.13
C ALA A 237 -5.87 25.38 -9.65
N TRP A 238 -5.22 24.51 -8.86
CA TRP A 238 -5.86 23.31 -8.33
C TRP A 238 -6.87 23.60 -7.22
N LEU A 239 -6.77 24.71 -6.50
CA LEU A 239 -7.81 25.17 -5.56
C LEU A 239 -9.12 25.49 -6.29
N VAL A 240 -9.07 26.03 -7.51
CA VAL A 240 -10.25 26.25 -8.35
C VAL A 240 -10.89 24.92 -8.77
N ALA A 241 -10.07 23.97 -9.23
CA ALA A 241 -10.54 22.63 -9.60
C ALA A 241 -11.15 21.89 -8.40
N LEU A 242 -10.56 22.04 -7.22
CA LEU A 242 -11.09 21.50 -5.97
C LEU A 242 -12.47 22.10 -5.64
N GLY A 243 -12.64 23.41 -5.78
CA GLY A 243 -13.95 24.07 -5.61
C GLY A 243 -15.00 23.53 -6.58
N ALA A 244 -14.63 23.31 -7.84
CA ALA A 244 -15.50 22.69 -8.84
C ALA A 244 -15.89 21.25 -8.48
N LEU A 245 -14.94 20.43 -7.98
CA LEU A 245 -15.21 19.07 -7.50
C LEU A 245 -16.14 19.04 -6.29
N VAL A 246 -15.99 19.99 -5.35
CA VAL A 246 -16.91 20.15 -4.21
C VAL A 246 -18.31 20.50 -4.72
N GLY A 247 -18.42 21.47 -5.64
CA GLY A 247 -19.69 21.84 -6.26
C GLY A 247 -20.36 20.66 -6.97
N LEU A 248 -19.59 19.87 -7.72
CA LEU A 248 -20.06 18.66 -8.39
C LEU A 248 -20.55 17.61 -7.38
N ALA A 249 -19.80 17.37 -6.30
CA ALA A 249 -20.22 16.44 -5.24
C ALA A 249 -21.56 16.85 -4.63
N LEU A 250 -21.73 18.13 -4.30
CA LEU A 250 -22.96 18.68 -3.73
C LEU A 250 -24.14 18.57 -4.72
N LEU A 251 -23.91 18.90 -6.00
CA LEU A 251 -24.93 18.80 -7.05
C LEU A 251 -25.41 17.36 -7.24
N LEU A 252 -24.48 16.40 -7.32
CA LEU A 252 -24.81 14.98 -7.45
C LEU A 252 -25.53 14.47 -6.20
N GLY A 253 -25.08 14.89 -5.01
CA GLY A 253 -25.73 14.54 -3.74
C GLY A 253 -27.15 15.08 -3.62
N ALA A 254 -27.44 16.26 -4.17
CA ALA A 254 -28.78 16.87 -4.16
C ALA A 254 -29.75 16.20 -5.14
N ARG A 255 -29.26 15.65 -6.25
CA ARG A 255 -30.09 14.99 -7.27
C ARG A 255 -30.34 13.50 -7.02
N ARG A 256 -29.58 12.90 -6.11
CA ARG A 256 -29.58 11.45 -5.88
C ARG A 256 -30.53 11.07 -4.75
N ASP A 257 -31.30 10.01 -4.99
CA ASP A 257 -32.14 9.43 -3.94
C ASP A 257 -31.28 8.83 -2.81
N PRO A 258 -31.67 9.04 -1.54
CA PRO A 258 -31.03 8.42 -0.40
C PRO A 258 -30.90 6.90 -0.55
N GLY A 259 -29.75 6.33 -0.19
CA GLY A 259 -29.54 4.88 -0.23
C GLY A 259 -29.23 4.30 -1.62
N ARG A 260 -29.50 5.00 -2.73
CA ARG A 260 -29.19 4.51 -4.09
C ARG A 260 -28.03 5.27 -4.72
N GLY A 261 -27.08 4.59 -5.37
CA GLY A 261 -26.11 5.24 -6.25
C GLY A 261 -26.77 5.73 -7.55
N LEU A 262 -26.15 6.68 -8.27
CA LEU A 262 -26.64 7.10 -9.59
C LEU A 262 -26.59 5.96 -10.62
N ILE A 263 -25.56 5.10 -10.52
CA ILE A 263 -25.53 3.84 -11.26
C ILE A 263 -26.38 2.83 -10.51
N ARG A 264 -27.43 2.32 -11.16
CA ARG A 264 -28.22 1.21 -10.61
C ARG A 264 -27.38 -0.06 -10.59
N ALA A 265 -27.17 -0.63 -9.41
CA ALA A 265 -26.65 -1.99 -9.32
C ALA A 265 -27.69 -2.95 -9.93
N ARG A 266 -27.20 -3.94 -10.67
CA ARG A 266 -28.05 -5.04 -11.13
C ARG A 266 -28.33 -5.93 -9.93
N GLU A 267 -29.53 -5.83 -9.38
CA GLU A 267 -29.96 -6.59 -8.19
C GLU A 267 -30.27 -8.07 -8.50
N SER A 268 -30.34 -8.44 -9.79
CA SER A 268 -30.57 -9.83 -10.20
C SER A 268 -29.39 -10.41 -10.99
N LEU A 269 -28.84 -11.50 -10.46
CA LEU A 269 -28.04 -12.46 -11.22
C LEU A 269 -28.95 -13.65 -11.54
N THR A 270 -29.30 -13.82 -12.81
CA THR A 270 -30.08 -14.97 -13.30
C THR A 270 -29.28 -16.27 -13.31
N ARG A 271 -27.96 -16.20 -13.16
CA ARG A 271 -27.06 -17.35 -13.18
C ARG A 271 -26.95 -17.98 -11.79
N ARG A 272 -27.48 -19.19 -11.62
CA ARG A 272 -27.27 -20.00 -10.41
C ARG A 272 -25.79 -20.27 -10.21
N LEU A 273 -25.23 -19.82 -9.09
CA LEU A 273 -23.87 -20.16 -8.69
C LEU A 273 -23.85 -21.61 -8.21
N ARG A 274 -23.21 -22.51 -8.98
CA ARG A 274 -22.97 -23.90 -8.56
C ARG A 274 -21.79 -23.91 -7.58
N VAL A 275 -22.08 -23.68 -6.30
CA VAL A 275 -21.09 -23.70 -5.22
C VAL A 275 -21.60 -24.62 -4.13
N THR A 276 -20.87 -25.72 -3.90
CA THR A 276 -21.29 -26.80 -2.99
C THR A 276 -20.63 -26.74 -1.62
N THR A 277 -19.54 -25.98 -1.46
CA THR A 277 -18.80 -25.85 -0.20
C THR A 277 -18.50 -24.39 0.13
N LEU A 278 -18.39 -24.08 1.43
CA LEU A 278 -18.02 -22.75 1.90
C LEU A 278 -16.62 -22.33 1.44
N THR A 279 -15.71 -23.29 1.29
CA THR A 279 -14.38 -23.03 0.71
C THR A 279 -14.50 -22.62 -0.76
N ALA A 280 -15.28 -23.33 -1.56
CA ALA A 280 -15.51 -22.96 -2.96
C ALA A 280 -16.18 -21.58 -3.09
N PHE A 281 -17.09 -21.24 -2.16
CA PHE A 281 -17.69 -19.91 -2.08
C PHE A 281 -16.65 -18.83 -1.76
N SER A 282 -15.81 -19.08 -0.74
CA SER A 282 -14.74 -18.18 -0.32
C SER A 282 -13.72 -17.96 -1.44
N THR A 283 -13.36 -19.02 -2.17
CA THR A 283 -12.48 -18.93 -3.34
C THR A 283 -13.07 -18.02 -4.39
N ARG A 284 -14.34 -18.23 -4.76
CA ARG A 284 -15.04 -17.40 -5.76
C ARG A 284 -15.08 -15.93 -5.35
N LEU A 285 -15.36 -15.65 -4.08
CA LEU A 285 -15.40 -14.29 -3.55
C LEU A 285 -14.02 -13.62 -3.58
N ALA A 286 -12.96 -14.39 -3.35
CA ALA A 286 -11.60 -13.88 -3.31
C ALA A 286 -10.95 -13.75 -4.69
N LEU A 287 -11.46 -14.38 -5.76
CA LEU A 287 -10.83 -14.35 -7.09
C LEU A 287 -10.50 -12.94 -7.57
N THR A 288 -11.43 -11.99 -7.44
CA THR A 288 -11.18 -10.60 -7.86
C THR A 288 -10.10 -9.94 -7.00
N THR A 289 -10.12 -10.19 -5.69
CA THR A 289 -9.11 -9.67 -4.77
C THR A 289 -7.74 -10.26 -5.08
N THR A 290 -7.63 -11.58 -5.24
CA THR A 290 -6.40 -12.27 -5.61
C THR A 290 -5.87 -11.78 -6.96
N ALA A 291 -6.73 -11.60 -7.97
CA ALA A 291 -6.32 -11.08 -9.27
C ALA A 291 -5.79 -9.63 -9.17
N THR A 292 -6.43 -8.80 -8.35
CA THR A 292 -6.00 -7.41 -8.11
C THR A 292 -4.64 -7.37 -7.43
N TRP A 293 -4.44 -8.19 -6.39
CA TRP A 293 -3.15 -8.33 -5.72
C TRP A 293 -2.08 -8.93 -6.64
N ALA A 294 -2.43 -9.93 -7.44
CA ALA A 294 -1.50 -10.54 -8.41
C ALA A 294 -1.01 -9.50 -9.41
N GLY A 295 -1.91 -8.70 -9.99
CA GLY A 295 -1.53 -7.62 -10.91
C GLY A 295 -0.69 -6.53 -10.23
N ALA A 296 -1.10 -6.06 -9.05
CA ALA A 296 -0.39 -4.99 -8.34
C ALA A 296 1.02 -5.40 -7.88
N VAL A 297 1.15 -6.59 -7.28
CA VAL A 297 2.44 -7.11 -6.81
C VAL A 297 3.33 -7.50 -7.98
N ALA A 298 2.78 -8.03 -9.07
CA ALA A 298 3.56 -8.34 -10.26
C ALA A 298 4.09 -7.08 -10.97
N LEU A 299 3.30 -6.01 -11.02
CA LEU A 299 3.77 -4.71 -11.51
C LEU A 299 4.91 -4.20 -10.62
N GLY A 300 4.75 -4.25 -9.30
CA GLY A 300 5.80 -3.89 -8.35
C GLY A 300 7.06 -4.72 -8.54
N ALA A 301 6.94 -6.04 -8.62
CA ALA A 301 8.06 -6.96 -8.85
C ALA A 301 8.80 -6.62 -10.15
N GLY A 302 8.07 -6.40 -11.25
CA GLY A 302 8.66 -6.00 -12.52
C GLY A 302 9.40 -4.66 -12.44
N LEU A 303 8.80 -3.63 -11.83
CA LEU A 303 9.44 -2.33 -11.66
C LEU A 303 10.72 -2.43 -10.82
N PHE A 304 10.67 -3.11 -9.67
CA PHE A 304 11.84 -3.29 -8.81
C PHE A 304 12.93 -4.13 -9.49
N THR A 305 12.57 -5.15 -10.29
CA THR A 305 13.55 -5.89 -11.10
C THR A 305 14.21 -4.99 -12.16
N ALA A 306 13.44 -4.13 -12.82
CA ALA A 306 13.95 -3.24 -13.86
C ALA A 306 14.94 -2.19 -13.31
N MET A 307 14.69 -1.67 -12.11
CA MET A 307 15.62 -0.79 -11.38
C MET A 307 16.98 -1.44 -11.08
N GLY A 308 17.06 -2.78 -11.13
CA GLY A 308 18.27 -3.52 -10.80
C GLY A 308 19.39 -3.38 -11.80
N SER A 309 19.09 -3.11 -13.07
CA SER A 309 20.10 -3.09 -14.15
C SER A 309 21.25 -2.10 -13.86
N GLY A 310 20.91 -0.86 -13.47
CA GLY A 310 21.90 0.15 -13.10
C GLY A 310 22.68 -0.18 -11.83
N VAL A 311 21.98 -0.70 -10.81
CA VAL A 311 22.59 -1.08 -9.52
C VAL A 311 23.57 -2.25 -9.70
N ILE A 312 23.18 -3.27 -10.47
CA ILE A 312 24.00 -4.44 -10.76
C ILE A 312 25.24 -4.03 -11.59
N ALA A 313 25.07 -3.17 -12.59
CA ALA A 313 26.18 -2.67 -13.39
C ALA A 313 27.16 -1.80 -12.57
N ALA A 314 26.67 -1.02 -11.60
CA ALA A 314 27.51 -0.28 -10.66
C ALA A 314 28.24 -1.25 -9.70
N ALA A 315 27.57 -2.30 -9.23
CA ALA A 315 28.18 -3.34 -8.37
C ALA A 315 29.33 -4.05 -9.08
N GLN A 316 29.13 -4.44 -10.33
CA GLN A 316 30.14 -5.13 -11.14
C GLN A 316 31.38 -4.26 -11.42
N ARG A 317 31.21 -2.94 -11.51
CA ARG A 317 32.32 -1.98 -11.68
C ARG A 317 33.05 -1.64 -10.37
N GLY A 318 32.52 -2.08 -9.22
CA GLY A 318 33.04 -1.68 -7.91
C GLY A 318 32.70 -0.24 -7.52
N ASP A 319 31.77 0.40 -8.23
CA ASP A 319 31.38 1.80 -8.05
C ASP A 319 30.31 1.99 -6.96
N LEU A 320 29.90 0.92 -6.27
CA LEU A 320 28.96 1.01 -5.16
C LEU A 320 29.65 1.56 -3.91
N GLU A 321 29.28 2.78 -3.52
CA GLU A 321 29.64 3.36 -2.23
C GLU A 321 29.16 2.48 -1.06
N GLU A 322 29.82 2.61 0.10
CA GLU A 322 29.47 1.85 1.30
C GLU A 322 28.01 2.09 1.72
N GLY A 323 27.26 1.00 1.85
CA GLY A 323 25.85 1.05 2.22
C GLY A 323 25.23 -0.34 2.30
N PHE A 324 24.06 -0.46 2.92
CA PHE A 324 23.38 -1.73 3.15
C PHE A 324 23.18 -2.56 1.87
N LEU A 325 22.77 -1.91 0.78
CA LEU A 325 22.60 -2.58 -0.50
C LEU A 325 23.95 -3.02 -1.09
N ALA A 326 25.00 -2.20 -0.95
CA ALA A 326 26.34 -2.54 -1.40
C ALA A 326 26.92 -3.75 -0.64
N ASP A 327 26.73 -3.81 0.68
CA ASP A 327 27.14 -4.96 1.50
C ASP A 327 26.42 -6.25 1.07
N GLN A 328 25.13 -6.16 0.72
CA GLN A 328 24.37 -7.30 0.21
C GLN A 328 24.77 -7.72 -1.22
N LEU A 329 25.12 -6.77 -2.08
CA LEU A 329 25.47 -7.03 -3.49
C LEU A 329 26.94 -7.41 -3.71
N ARG A 330 27.83 -7.23 -2.73
CA ARG A 330 29.26 -7.66 -2.78
C ARG A 330 29.48 -9.18 -2.83
N SER A 331 28.41 -9.96 -3.00
CA SER A 331 28.49 -11.40 -3.25
C SER A 331 29.14 -11.73 -4.61
N VAL A 332 29.50 -13.00 -4.82
CA VAL A 332 30.09 -13.49 -6.08
C VAL A 332 29.17 -13.27 -7.29
N ASP A 333 27.85 -13.18 -7.10
CA ASP A 333 26.87 -12.86 -8.16
C ASP A 333 25.93 -11.71 -7.71
N PRO A 334 26.26 -10.45 -8.06
CA PRO A 334 25.46 -9.28 -7.71
C PRO A 334 24.01 -9.33 -8.23
N ALA A 335 23.78 -9.99 -9.36
CA ALA A 335 22.43 -10.09 -9.94
C ALA A 335 21.56 -11.06 -9.17
N ALA A 336 22.10 -12.23 -8.80
CA ALA A 336 21.38 -13.17 -7.93
C ALA A 336 21.08 -12.54 -6.56
N ALA A 337 22.02 -11.79 -5.98
CA ALA A 337 21.80 -11.08 -4.72
C ALA A 337 20.67 -10.04 -4.82
N TYR A 338 20.68 -9.22 -5.89
CA TYR A 338 19.63 -8.23 -6.12
C TYR A 338 18.25 -8.88 -6.36
N LEU A 339 18.18 -9.95 -7.16
CA LEU A 339 16.93 -10.68 -7.40
C LEU A 339 16.41 -11.38 -6.12
N GLY A 340 17.32 -11.83 -5.25
CA GLY A 340 16.98 -12.31 -3.91
C GLY A 340 16.39 -11.21 -3.02
N TYR A 341 16.96 -10.00 -3.06
CA TYR A 341 16.40 -8.83 -2.38
C TYR A 341 14.98 -8.49 -2.89
N VAL A 342 14.79 -8.40 -4.21
CA VAL A 342 13.47 -8.17 -4.82
C VAL A 342 12.47 -9.25 -4.39
N ALA A 343 12.89 -10.51 -4.38
CA ALA A 343 12.03 -11.62 -3.93
C ALA A 343 11.59 -11.45 -2.48
N ARG A 344 12.48 -11.08 -1.55
CA ARG A 344 12.12 -10.84 -0.15
C ARG A 344 11.16 -9.67 0.01
N VAL A 345 11.34 -8.58 -0.75
CA VAL A 345 10.38 -7.45 -0.78
C VAL A 345 9.00 -7.93 -1.24
N VAL A 346 8.95 -8.67 -2.35
CA VAL A 346 7.70 -9.27 -2.87
C VAL A 346 7.08 -10.22 -1.83
N GLY A 347 7.88 -11.06 -1.18
CA GLY A 347 7.44 -11.98 -0.12
C GLY A 347 6.78 -11.26 1.05
N VAL A 348 7.36 -10.15 1.52
CA VAL A 348 6.77 -9.31 2.58
C VAL A 348 5.40 -8.78 2.15
N VAL A 349 5.27 -8.26 0.93
CA VAL A 349 4.00 -7.74 0.40
C VAL A 349 2.96 -8.85 0.24
N VAL A 350 3.36 -10.04 -0.20
CA VAL A 350 2.43 -11.19 -0.28
C VAL A 350 2.01 -11.68 1.09
N ALA A 351 2.88 -11.65 2.10
CA ALA A 351 2.47 -11.97 3.47
C ALA A 351 1.41 -10.98 4.00
N VAL A 352 1.45 -9.71 3.58
CA VAL A 352 0.38 -8.74 3.89
C VAL A 352 -0.94 -9.19 3.28
N PHE A 353 -0.95 -9.63 2.02
CA PHE A 353 -2.14 -10.22 1.39
C PHE A 353 -2.68 -11.41 2.19
N VAL A 354 -1.81 -12.30 2.66
CA VAL A 354 -2.21 -13.46 3.47
C VAL A 354 -2.81 -13.04 4.80
N VAL A 355 -2.14 -12.17 5.55
CA VAL A 355 -2.61 -11.69 6.86
C VAL A 355 -3.95 -10.97 6.73
N LEU A 356 -4.12 -10.11 5.74
CA LEU A 356 -5.39 -9.44 5.45
C LEU A 356 -6.49 -10.44 5.06
N GLY A 357 -6.15 -11.43 4.24
CA GLY A 357 -7.07 -12.50 3.82
C GLY A 357 -7.60 -13.33 5.00
N VAL A 358 -6.74 -13.61 5.99
CA VAL A 358 -7.13 -14.30 7.22
C VAL A 358 -7.88 -13.38 8.17
N GLN A 359 -7.44 -12.14 8.36
CA GLN A 359 -8.13 -11.14 9.21
C GLN A 359 -9.53 -10.77 8.68
N ALA A 360 -9.80 -10.98 7.39
CA ALA A 360 -11.16 -10.88 6.86
C ALA A 360 -12.14 -11.80 7.60
N ALA A 361 -11.71 -12.97 8.10
CA ALA A 361 -12.55 -13.83 8.94
C ALA A 361 -12.95 -13.13 10.25
N ALA A 362 -12.02 -12.38 10.87
CA ALA A 362 -12.32 -11.61 12.07
C ALA A 362 -13.24 -10.42 11.78
N ALA A 363 -13.18 -9.85 10.57
CA ALA A 363 -14.12 -8.82 10.14
C ALA A 363 -15.53 -9.41 9.91
N ASP A 364 -15.62 -10.57 9.26
CA ASP A 364 -16.88 -11.27 9.02
C ASP A 364 -17.58 -11.65 10.34
N GLU A 365 -16.80 -12.07 11.34
CA GLU A 365 -17.33 -12.40 12.68
C GLU A 365 -17.83 -11.16 13.42
N ARG A 366 -17.07 -10.05 13.41
CA ARG A 366 -17.55 -8.78 14.01
C ARG A 366 -18.78 -8.21 13.31
N ALA A 367 -18.99 -8.57 12.04
CA ALA A 367 -20.16 -8.17 11.26
C ALA A 367 -21.37 -9.09 11.46
N GLY A 368 -21.29 -10.12 12.31
CA GLY A 368 -22.39 -11.07 12.55
C GLY A 368 -22.63 -12.07 11.40
N THR A 369 -21.78 -12.06 10.36
CA THR A 369 -21.98 -12.90 9.17
C THR A 369 -21.65 -14.36 9.44
N VAL A 370 -20.70 -14.61 10.35
CA VAL A 370 -20.27 -15.96 10.73
C VAL A 370 -21.40 -16.73 11.42
N GLU A 371 -22.21 -16.05 12.22
CA GLU A 371 -23.37 -16.58 12.93
C GLU A 371 -24.45 -17.04 11.95
N HIS A 372 -24.73 -16.26 10.92
CA HIS A 372 -25.65 -16.64 9.84
C HIS A 372 -25.14 -17.88 9.09
N VAL A 373 -23.84 -17.99 8.84
CA VAL A 373 -23.25 -19.18 8.21
C VAL A 373 -23.28 -20.40 9.14
N ARG A 374 -23.09 -20.21 10.45
CA ARG A 374 -23.21 -21.29 11.44
C ARG A 374 -24.65 -21.79 11.56
N ALA A 375 -25.63 -20.91 11.44
CA ALA A 375 -27.05 -21.27 11.47
C ALA A 375 -27.45 -22.22 10.33
N THR A 376 -26.69 -22.29 9.23
CA THR A 376 -26.93 -23.26 8.14
C THR A 376 -26.34 -24.66 8.43
N GLY A 377 -25.86 -24.94 9.65
CA GLY A 377 -25.28 -26.22 10.05
C GLY A 377 -23.81 -26.42 9.65
N CYS A 378 -23.12 -25.37 9.21
CA CYS A 378 -21.68 -25.44 8.91
C CYS A 378 -20.83 -25.57 10.18
N SER A 379 -19.69 -26.27 10.09
CA SER A 379 -18.79 -26.39 11.24
C SER A 379 -18.25 -25.01 11.68
N PRO A 380 -18.01 -24.77 12.98
CA PRO A 380 -17.52 -23.48 13.48
C PRO A 380 -16.21 -23.01 12.83
N SER A 381 -15.36 -23.96 12.44
CA SER A 381 -14.06 -23.75 11.79
C SER A 381 -14.12 -23.55 10.27
N ALA A 382 -15.26 -23.82 9.63
CA ALA A 382 -15.38 -23.77 8.17
C ALA A 382 -15.06 -22.39 7.58
N PRO A 383 -15.53 -21.25 8.15
CA PRO A 383 -15.23 -19.92 7.62
C PRO A 383 -13.72 -19.60 7.66
N LEU A 384 -13.08 -19.83 8.81
CA LEU A 384 -11.64 -19.58 8.98
C LEU A 384 -10.80 -20.49 8.08
N ARG A 385 -11.17 -21.78 7.96
CA ARG A 385 -10.51 -22.73 7.05
C ARG A 385 -10.62 -22.28 5.59
N GLY A 386 -11.81 -21.83 5.17
CA GLY A 386 -12.02 -21.30 3.82
C GLY A 386 -11.11 -20.12 3.52
N ARG A 387 -11.04 -19.13 4.43
CA ARG A 387 -10.15 -17.96 4.32
C ARG A 387 -8.68 -18.35 4.32
N GLY A 388 -8.26 -19.28 5.18
CA GLY A 388 -6.88 -19.76 5.25
C GLY A 388 -6.42 -20.46 3.97
N VAL A 389 -7.21 -21.40 3.44
CA VAL A 389 -6.90 -22.09 2.17
C VAL A 389 -6.82 -21.11 1.01
N VAL A 390 -7.76 -20.17 0.93
CA VAL A 390 -7.78 -19.14 -0.11
C VAL A 390 -6.60 -18.18 0.00
N ALA A 391 -6.20 -17.81 1.22
CA ALA A 391 -5.03 -16.96 1.44
C ALA A 391 -3.74 -17.67 1.03
N ALA A 392 -3.55 -18.93 1.43
CA ALA A 392 -2.37 -19.72 1.06
C ALA A 392 -2.29 -20.00 -0.45
N GLY A 393 -3.40 -20.42 -1.07
CA GLY A 393 -3.46 -20.65 -2.51
C GLY A 393 -3.35 -19.35 -3.32
N GLY A 394 -3.99 -18.28 -2.84
CA GLY A 394 -3.90 -16.95 -3.44
C GLY A 394 -2.47 -16.41 -3.38
N ALA A 395 -1.74 -16.61 -2.29
CA ALA A 395 -0.33 -16.23 -2.16
C ALA A 395 0.54 -16.91 -3.21
N LEU A 396 0.33 -18.20 -3.47
CA LEU A 396 1.05 -18.92 -4.52
C LEU A 396 0.77 -18.32 -5.90
N VAL A 397 -0.49 -18.00 -6.20
CA VAL A 397 -0.86 -17.36 -7.48
C VAL A 397 -0.21 -15.98 -7.60
N VAL A 398 -0.27 -15.16 -6.55
CA VAL A 398 0.34 -13.81 -6.55
C VAL A 398 1.86 -13.91 -6.75
N LEU A 399 2.55 -14.82 -6.03
CA LEU A 399 3.99 -15.04 -6.17
C LEU A 399 4.35 -15.59 -7.55
N ALA A 400 3.58 -16.52 -8.11
CA ALA A 400 3.83 -17.06 -9.44
C ALA A 400 3.70 -16.00 -10.53
N VAL A 401 2.65 -15.18 -10.49
CA VAL A 401 2.46 -14.07 -11.45
C VAL A 401 3.56 -13.01 -11.27
N SER A 402 3.96 -12.73 -10.02
CA SER A 402 5.03 -11.77 -9.74
C SER A 402 6.41 -12.28 -10.17
N GLY A 403 6.68 -13.57 -9.97
CA GLY A 403 7.89 -14.24 -10.45
C GLY A 403 7.95 -14.24 -11.97
N CYS A 404 6.84 -14.47 -12.66
CA CYS A 404 6.76 -14.34 -14.12
C CYS A 404 7.07 -12.91 -14.58
N ALA A 405 6.50 -11.89 -13.93
CA ALA A 405 6.76 -10.49 -14.28
C ALA A 405 8.24 -10.12 -14.06
N ALA A 406 8.81 -10.48 -12.91
CA ALA A 406 10.23 -10.29 -12.61
C ALA A 406 11.11 -11.03 -13.63
N ALA A 407 10.76 -12.27 -14.00
CA ALA A 407 11.51 -13.06 -14.96
C ALA A 407 11.48 -12.48 -16.39
N VAL A 408 10.32 -11.95 -16.83
CA VAL A 408 10.20 -11.24 -18.12
C VAL A 408 11.08 -10.01 -18.14
N VAL A 409 11.05 -9.20 -17.08
CA VAL A 409 11.88 -8.00 -16.98
C VAL A 409 13.36 -8.35 -16.90
N ALA A 410 13.72 -9.34 -16.08
CA ALA A 410 15.09 -9.81 -15.94
C ALA A 410 15.67 -10.29 -17.28
N ARG A 411 14.87 -10.95 -18.12
CA ARG A 411 15.30 -11.39 -19.46
C ARG A 411 15.69 -10.22 -20.37
N VAL A 412 14.98 -9.10 -20.26
CA VAL A 412 15.17 -7.94 -21.14
C VAL A 412 16.26 -7.01 -20.59
N GLY A 413 16.34 -6.87 -19.26
CA GLY A 413 17.18 -5.86 -18.61
C GLY A 413 18.44 -6.38 -17.92
N LEU A 414 18.59 -7.69 -17.69
CA LEU A 414 19.75 -8.26 -16.99
C LEU A 414 20.54 -9.19 -17.92
N GLU A 415 21.79 -8.83 -18.21
CA GLU A 415 22.73 -9.64 -19.01
C GLU A 415 23.35 -10.79 -18.18
N VAL A 416 22.51 -11.62 -17.54
CA VAL A 416 22.96 -12.71 -16.68
C VAL A 416 22.37 -14.04 -17.10
N ASN A 417 23.23 -15.04 -17.23
CA ASN A 417 22.85 -16.42 -17.55
C ASN A 417 21.91 -16.97 -16.47
N GLY A 418 20.70 -17.38 -16.87
CA GLY A 418 19.72 -17.96 -15.95
C GLY A 418 18.91 -16.96 -15.13
N ALA A 419 18.99 -15.65 -15.41
CA ALA A 419 18.25 -14.60 -14.69
C ALA A 419 16.74 -14.86 -14.59
N VAL A 420 16.13 -15.42 -15.65
CA VAL A 420 14.71 -15.83 -15.68
C VAL A 420 14.42 -16.90 -14.63
N SER A 421 15.26 -17.93 -14.56
CA SER A 421 15.09 -19.04 -13.61
C SER A 421 15.35 -18.58 -12.18
N ILE A 422 16.38 -17.74 -11.97
CA ILE A 422 16.69 -17.15 -10.67
C ILE A 422 15.51 -16.31 -10.18
N ALA A 423 15.03 -15.35 -10.98
CA ALA A 423 13.91 -14.47 -10.61
C ALA A 423 12.62 -15.24 -10.31
N MET A 424 12.27 -16.25 -11.11
CA MET A 424 11.07 -17.05 -10.87
C MET A 424 11.21 -17.89 -9.59
N ARG A 425 12.37 -18.54 -9.39
CA ARG A 425 12.60 -19.42 -8.24
C ARG A 425 12.63 -18.62 -6.94
N THR A 426 13.44 -17.55 -6.87
CA THR A 426 13.61 -16.74 -5.65
C THR A 426 12.27 -16.18 -5.16
N VAL A 427 11.41 -15.71 -6.08
CA VAL A 427 10.08 -15.16 -5.75
C VAL A 427 9.12 -16.25 -5.27
N VAL A 428 8.97 -17.35 -6.00
CA VAL A 428 8.02 -18.41 -5.62
C VAL A 428 8.44 -19.10 -4.33
N CYS A 429 9.74 -19.17 -4.06
CA CYS A 429 10.34 -19.65 -2.82
C CYS A 429 9.90 -18.91 -1.55
N GLN A 430 9.28 -17.73 -1.67
CA GLN A 430 8.73 -16.99 -0.52
C GLN A 430 7.37 -17.55 -0.04
N TRP A 431 6.82 -18.55 -0.72
CA TRP A 431 5.52 -19.12 -0.38
C TRP A 431 5.47 -19.77 1.02
N PRO A 432 6.45 -20.61 1.45
CA PRO A 432 6.48 -21.17 2.81
C PRO A 432 6.44 -20.11 3.91
N ALA A 433 7.17 -19.01 3.76
CA ALA A 433 7.17 -17.90 4.70
C ALA A 433 5.77 -17.25 4.82
N SER A 434 5.10 -17.07 3.67
CA SER A 434 3.73 -16.55 3.63
C SER A 434 2.73 -17.49 4.30
N VAL A 435 2.88 -18.81 4.14
CA VAL A 435 2.06 -19.82 4.80
C VAL A 435 2.30 -19.84 6.32
N ALA A 436 3.55 -19.71 6.77
CA ALA A 436 3.89 -19.63 8.19
C ALA A 436 3.21 -18.44 8.88
N LEU A 437 3.29 -17.25 8.27
CA LEU A 437 2.62 -16.04 8.77
C LEU A 437 1.09 -16.15 8.70
N GLY A 438 0.55 -16.80 7.67
CA GLY A 438 -0.87 -17.12 7.59
C GLY A 438 -1.34 -18.04 8.70
N GLY A 439 -0.56 -19.07 9.04
CA GLY A 439 -0.80 -19.95 10.18
C GLY A 439 -0.82 -19.21 11.51
N ALA A 440 0.15 -18.32 11.73
CA ALA A 440 0.18 -17.46 12.92
C ALA A 440 -1.05 -16.54 13.00
N ALA A 441 -1.47 -15.93 11.88
CA ALA A 441 -2.68 -15.13 11.82
C ALA A 441 -3.93 -15.96 12.12
N MET A 442 -4.01 -17.19 11.60
CA MET A 442 -5.13 -18.11 11.86
C MET A 442 -5.19 -18.52 13.34
N LEU A 443 -4.05 -18.75 13.99
CA LEU A 443 -4.01 -19.02 15.42
C LEU A 443 -4.55 -17.84 16.23
N LEU A 444 -4.07 -16.62 15.95
CA LEU A 444 -4.48 -15.43 16.68
C LEU A 444 -5.97 -15.10 16.51
N VAL A 445 -6.46 -15.11 15.27
CA VAL A 445 -7.90 -14.98 14.97
C VAL A 445 -8.70 -16.13 15.58
N GLY A 446 -8.10 -17.32 15.61
CA GLY A 446 -8.73 -18.52 16.14
C GLY A 446 -8.93 -18.48 17.65
N CYS A 447 -7.97 -17.95 18.39
CA CYS A 447 -8.06 -17.73 19.83
C CYS A 447 -9.04 -16.61 20.18
N SER A 448 -8.97 -15.47 19.48
CA SER A 448 -9.91 -14.36 19.67
C SER A 448 -9.84 -13.37 18.52
N VAL A 449 -10.99 -12.86 18.07
CA VAL A 449 -11.03 -11.72 17.14
C VAL A 449 -10.35 -10.46 17.68
N ARG A 450 -10.18 -10.32 19.00
CA ARG A 450 -9.44 -9.20 19.62
C ARG A 450 -7.93 -9.31 19.39
N CYS A 451 -7.42 -10.53 19.22
CA CYS A 451 -6.00 -10.80 18.97
C CYS A 451 -5.62 -10.67 17.48
N ALA A 452 -6.60 -10.52 16.57
CA ALA A 452 -6.35 -10.39 15.14
C ALA A 452 -5.28 -9.33 14.77
N PRO A 453 -5.24 -8.13 15.40
CA PRO A 453 -4.21 -7.13 15.13
C PRO A 453 -2.78 -7.59 15.50
N LEU A 454 -2.62 -8.53 16.45
CA LEU A 454 -1.30 -9.03 16.84
C LEU A 454 -0.61 -9.82 15.72
N ALA A 455 -1.35 -10.26 14.69
CA ALA A 455 -0.78 -10.94 13.53
C ALA A 455 0.18 -10.06 12.71
N TRP A 456 0.12 -8.74 12.90
CA TRP A 456 1.06 -7.80 12.30
C TRP A 456 2.43 -7.80 12.97
N LEU A 457 2.54 -8.24 14.23
CA LEU A 457 3.81 -8.30 14.94
C LEU A 457 4.81 -9.27 14.30
N PRO A 458 4.51 -10.56 14.08
CA PRO A 458 5.47 -11.49 13.46
C PRO A 458 5.83 -11.08 12.03
N LEU A 459 4.88 -10.52 11.26
CA LEU A 459 5.14 -10.00 9.92
C LEU A 459 6.08 -8.79 9.97
N GLY A 460 5.76 -7.79 10.81
CA GLY A 460 6.53 -6.56 10.93
C GLY A 460 7.94 -6.80 11.47
N LEU A 461 8.08 -7.66 12.49
CA LEU A 461 9.39 -8.04 13.04
C LEU A 461 10.24 -8.78 12.00
N SER A 462 9.65 -9.72 11.25
CA SER A 462 10.38 -10.45 10.20
C SER A 462 10.80 -9.52 9.07
N ALA A 463 9.90 -8.64 8.61
CA ALA A 463 10.20 -7.65 7.58
C ALA A 463 11.32 -6.70 8.03
N LEU A 464 11.24 -6.17 9.27
CA LEU A 464 12.25 -5.29 9.84
C LEU A 464 13.61 -6.00 9.95
N ALA A 465 13.63 -7.24 10.46
CA ALA A 465 14.86 -8.01 10.61
C ALA A 465 15.50 -8.32 9.26
N THR A 466 14.72 -8.69 8.25
CA THR A 466 15.25 -9.05 6.92
C THR A 466 15.68 -7.83 6.12
N MET A 467 14.96 -6.70 6.23
CA MET A 467 15.24 -5.50 5.43
C MET A 467 16.23 -4.55 6.09
N LEU A 468 16.23 -4.46 7.43
CA LEU A 468 17.02 -3.50 8.19
C LEU A 468 17.95 -4.16 9.22
N GLY A 469 17.99 -5.49 9.34
CA GLY A 469 18.73 -6.18 10.40
C GLY A 469 20.22 -5.83 10.46
N GLY A 470 20.88 -5.75 9.30
CA GLY A 470 22.28 -5.33 9.19
C GLY A 470 22.47 -3.86 9.57
N LEU A 471 21.56 -2.98 9.14
CA LEU A 471 21.61 -1.54 9.43
C LEU A 471 21.38 -1.23 10.92
N LEU A 472 20.42 -1.91 11.54
CA LEU A 472 20.04 -1.75 12.93
C LEU A 472 20.91 -2.58 13.90
N ARG A 473 21.86 -3.38 13.38
CA ARG A 473 22.72 -4.29 14.15
C ARG A 473 21.91 -5.15 15.14
N ILE A 474 20.82 -5.73 14.64
CA ILE A 474 19.89 -6.51 15.47
C ILE A 474 20.63 -7.72 16.06
N PRO A 475 20.47 -8.03 17.37
CA PRO A 475 21.08 -9.21 17.97
C PRO A 475 20.70 -10.49 17.23
N GLU A 476 21.68 -11.37 17.02
CA GLU A 476 21.50 -12.65 16.29
C GLU A 476 20.30 -13.49 16.77
N PRO A 477 19.99 -13.61 18.08
CA PRO A 477 18.81 -14.35 18.53
C PRO A 477 17.49 -13.79 17.97
N VAL A 478 17.40 -12.47 17.82
CA VAL A 478 16.21 -11.78 17.28
C VAL A 478 16.18 -11.91 15.76
N ALA A 479 17.33 -11.82 15.09
CA ALA A 479 17.41 -12.03 13.64
C ALA A 479 16.97 -13.46 13.24
N ARG A 480 17.29 -14.47 14.06
CA ARG A 480 16.84 -15.86 13.88
C ARG A 480 15.34 -16.08 14.09
N LEU A 481 14.59 -15.09 14.56
CA LEU A 481 13.13 -15.19 14.61
C LEU A 481 12.47 -14.73 13.29
N SER A 482 13.24 -14.16 12.36
CA SER A 482 12.69 -13.70 11.09
C SER A 482 12.22 -14.87 10.23
N VAL A 483 10.93 -14.87 9.90
CA VAL A 483 10.33 -15.86 9.00
C VAL A 483 10.95 -15.76 7.59
N PHE A 484 11.19 -14.53 7.11
CA PHE A 484 11.83 -14.30 5.81
C PHE A 484 13.33 -14.56 5.82
N GLY A 485 13.98 -14.55 6.99
CA GLY A 485 15.37 -14.99 7.13
C GLY A 485 15.56 -16.50 6.91
N HIS A 486 14.48 -17.29 7.06
CA HIS A 486 14.46 -18.73 6.80
C HIS A 486 13.84 -19.08 5.45
N ALA A 487 13.32 -18.09 4.73
CA ALA A 487 12.82 -18.30 3.38
C ALA A 487 14.01 -18.61 2.47
N PRO A 488 13.90 -19.64 1.63
CA PRO A 488 15.02 -20.03 0.80
C PRO A 488 15.25 -19.00 -0.33
N ASP A 489 16.51 -18.85 -0.72
CA ASP A 489 16.90 -18.01 -1.86
C ASP A 489 16.76 -18.78 -3.19
N GLY A 490 16.43 -20.08 -3.13
CA GLY A 490 16.06 -20.89 -4.27
C GLY A 490 15.49 -22.26 -3.90
N TRP A 491 15.50 -23.17 -4.87
CA TRP A 491 15.17 -24.58 -4.72
C TRP A 491 16.45 -25.44 -4.83
N GLN A 492 17.44 -25.22 -3.98
CA GLN A 492 18.54 -26.17 -3.79
C GLN A 492 18.16 -27.24 -2.75
N LEU A 493 18.75 -28.43 -2.79
CA LEU A 493 18.43 -29.50 -1.83
C LEU A 493 18.65 -29.06 -0.36
N SER A 494 19.67 -28.24 -0.11
CA SER A 494 19.97 -27.63 1.19
C SER A 494 18.86 -26.70 1.70
N GLU A 495 18.05 -26.15 0.80
CA GLU A 495 17.01 -25.14 1.06
C GLU A 495 15.60 -25.75 1.22
N LEU A 496 15.45 -27.05 0.93
CA LEU A 496 14.19 -27.78 1.12
C LEU A 496 13.85 -27.98 2.60
N ALA A 497 14.84 -28.17 3.46
CA ALA A 497 14.62 -28.38 4.89
C ALA A 497 14.03 -27.14 5.59
N PRO A 498 14.59 -25.92 5.45
CA PRO A 498 13.96 -24.69 5.97
C PRO A 498 12.53 -24.48 5.46
N SER A 499 12.30 -24.73 4.17
CA SER A 499 10.97 -24.62 3.55
C SER A 499 9.95 -25.58 4.18
N ALA A 500 10.34 -26.83 4.40
CA ALA A 500 9.50 -27.83 5.04
C ALA A 500 9.17 -27.45 6.48
N VAL A 501 10.14 -26.90 7.22
CA VAL A 501 9.93 -26.40 8.60
C VAL A 501 8.92 -25.25 8.60
N LEU A 502 9.06 -24.26 7.71
CA LEU A 502 8.12 -23.14 7.61
C LEU A 502 6.69 -23.61 7.28
N LEU A 503 6.55 -24.55 6.35
CA LEU A 503 5.25 -25.14 6.03
C LEU A 503 4.68 -25.93 7.21
N ALA A 504 5.49 -26.73 7.90
CA ALA A 504 5.05 -27.48 9.08
C ALA A 504 4.60 -26.55 10.20
N VAL A 505 5.34 -25.46 10.47
CA VAL A 505 4.96 -24.43 11.45
C VAL A 505 3.65 -23.75 11.03
N GLY A 506 3.53 -23.32 9.78
CA GLY A 506 2.31 -22.67 9.29
C GLY A 506 1.07 -23.56 9.38
N LEU A 507 1.19 -24.83 8.96
CA LEU A 507 0.11 -25.81 9.05
C LEU A 507 -0.22 -26.16 10.51
N GLY A 508 0.80 -26.29 11.38
CA GLY A 508 0.62 -26.52 12.80
C GLY A 508 -0.13 -25.38 13.49
N LEU A 509 0.30 -24.13 13.30
CA LEU A 509 -0.37 -22.95 13.85
C LEU A 509 -1.78 -22.80 13.27
N GLY A 510 -1.97 -23.07 11.98
CA GLY A 510 -3.27 -23.04 11.33
C GLY A 510 -4.25 -24.07 11.92
N THR A 511 -3.81 -25.32 12.13
CA THR A 511 -4.64 -26.37 12.73
C THR A 511 -5.00 -26.07 14.19
N LEU A 512 -4.04 -25.55 14.97
CA LEU A 512 -4.30 -25.05 16.33
C LEU A 512 -5.32 -23.90 16.33
N GLY A 513 -5.24 -22.98 15.37
CA GLY A 513 -6.22 -21.90 15.20
C GLY A 513 -7.63 -22.42 14.88
N LEU A 514 -7.74 -23.42 14.01
CA LEU A 514 -9.03 -24.06 13.70
C LEU A 514 -9.62 -24.80 14.90
N ALA A 515 -8.78 -25.46 15.70
CA ALA A 515 -9.19 -26.10 16.95
C ALA A 515 -9.66 -25.07 17.98
N ALA A 516 -8.95 -23.94 18.11
CA ALA A 516 -9.32 -22.83 19.00
C ALA A 516 -10.68 -22.21 18.63
N VAL A 517 -10.95 -21.96 17.33
CA VAL A 517 -12.28 -21.48 16.87
C VAL A 517 -13.40 -22.44 17.25
N SER A 518 -13.12 -23.74 17.19
CA SER A 518 -14.13 -24.77 17.44
C SER A 518 -14.48 -24.91 18.92
N ARG A 519 -13.64 -24.38 19.82
CA ARG A 519 -13.83 -24.41 21.27
C ARG A 519 -14.31 -23.09 21.86
N ARG A 520 -14.37 -22.01 21.07
CA ARG A 520 -14.83 -20.69 21.53
C ARG A 520 -16.21 -20.35 21.00
N ASP A 521 -16.97 -19.67 21.83
CA ASP A 521 -18.24 -19.06 21.41
C ASP A 521 -17.97 -17.94 20.41
N ALA A 522 -18.93 -17.73 19.50
CA ALA A 522 -18.88 -16.59 18.60
C ALA A 522 -19.05 -15.31 19.43
N SER A 523 -18.21 -14.32 19.21
CA SER A 523 -18.37 -13.03 19.89
C SER A 523 -19.55 -12.29 19.26
N THR A 524 -20.68 -12.24 19.95
CA THR A 524 -21.73 -11.26 19.63
C THR A 524 -21.18 -9.87 19.93
N GLY A 525 -21.16 -9.01 18.91
CA GLY A 525 -20.71 -7.61 19.00
C GLY A 525 -21.49 -6.81 20.03
#